data_AF-A0A8S9ZS67-F1
#
_entry.id   AF-A0A8S9ZS67-F1
#
_cell.length_a   1.000
_cell.length_b   1.000
_cell.length_c   1.000
_cell.angle_alpha   90.00
_cell.angle_beta   90.00
_cell.angle_gamma   90.00
#
_symmetry.space_group_name_H-M   'P 1'
#
loop_
_entity.id
_entity.type
_entity.pdbx_description
1 polymer ?
#
loop_
_entity_poly.entity_id
_entity_poly.type
_entity_poly.pdbx_seq_one_letter_code
_entity_poly.pdbx_strand_id
1 'polypeptide(L)'
;MDIGLHIIFHFLKKYLIWVDLLKKQILIIGGVGVILLEQKIFHRDHNKVKDMKTLKELMRYNNYKKNDEFSRCKCQPPYTADGGISTRSDLNPLNGNWELPDMGFKNEGTIDYKGTNYKLFKQFRFEVIGGPIYGGSSNIPPFNWENTTINNVLHYGQPIIWKFNNFTIKWKTKLDNII
;
A
#
# COMPACT_ATOMS: atom_id res chain seq x y z
N MET A 1 -7.48 33.64 7.21
CA MET A 1 -6.96 33.01 8.43
C MET A 1 -7.67 31.67 8.55
N ASP A 2 -6.89 30.60 8.60
CA ASP A 2 -7.22 29.21 8.24
C ASP A 2 -8.41 28.59 8.99
N ILE A 3 -9.42 28.15 8.23
CA ILE A 3 -10.43 27.17 8.69
C ILE A 3 -10.12 25.77 8.11
N GLY A 4 -9.18 25.67 7.15
CA GLY A 4 -8.81 24.42 6.48
C GLY A 4 -7.87 23.51 7.27
N LEU A 5 -7.14 24.04 8.27
CA LEU A 5 -6.17 23.26 9.03
C LEU A 5 -6.82 22.41 10.13
N HIS A 6 -8.01 22.76 10.63
CA HIS A 6 -8.55 22.13 11.84
C HIS A 6 -9.25 20.78 11.64
N ILE A 7 -9.74 20.48 10.43
CA ILE A 7 -10.44 19.21 10.16
C ILE A 7 -9.43 18.06 9.99
N ILE A 8 -8.19 18.34 9.57
CA ILE A 8 -7.13 17.33 9.46
C ILE A 8 -6.61 16.91 10.85
N PHE A 9 -6.70 17.78 11.86
CA PHE A 9 -6.16 17.47 13.19
C PHE A 9 -7.07 16.62 14.08
N HIS A 10 -8.38 16.56 13.83
CA HIS A 10 -9.28 15.82 14.73
C HIS A 10 -9.22 14.29 14.53
N PHE A 11 -8.71 13.81 13.40
CA PHE A 11 -8.43 12.38 13.20
C PHE A 11 -7.07 11.96 13.79
N LEU A 12 -6.15 12.89 14.09
CA LEU A 12 -4.73 12.60 14.35
C LEU A 12 -4.37 12.23 15.80
N LYS A 13 -5.32 11.96 16.70
CA LYS A 13 -4.97 11.55 18.09
C LYS A 13 -4.65 10.07 18.29
N LYS A 14 -4.92 9.20 17.31
CA LYS A 14 -4.51 7.77 17.31
C LYS A 14 -3.13 7.51 16.67
N TYR A 15 -2.36 8.57 16.35
CA TYR A 15 -1.34 8.60 15.28
C TYR A 15 0.11 8.87 15.74
N LEU A 16 0.61 8.24 16.82
CA LEU A 16 2.03 8.41 17.22
C LEU A 16 3.03 8.03 16.12
N ILE A 17 2.71 7.02 15.31
CA ILE A 17 3.56 6.55 14.19
C ILE A 17 3.66 7.59 13.06
N TRP A 18 2.62 8.40 12.85
CA TRP A 18 2.58 9.37 11.76
C TRP A 18 3.33 10.66 12.08
N VAL A 19 3.40 11.04 13.35
CA VAL A 19 4.23 12.18 13.80
C VAL A 19 5.70 11.94 13.47
N ASP A 20 6.18 10.70 13.61
CA ASP A 20 7.58 10.37 13.29
C ASP A 20 7.86 10.25 11.79
N LEU A 21 6.88 9.84 10.98
CA LEU A 21 6.99 9.91 9.51
C LEU A 21 6.97 11.36 9.00
N LEU A 22 6.15 12.23 9.60
CA LEU A 22 6.12 13.66 9.30
C LEU A 22 7.44 14.35 9.65
N LYS A 23 8.08 14.00 10.77
CA LYS A 23 9.44 14.47 11.11
C LYS A 23 10.49 14.08 10.07
N LYS A 24 10.28 12.98 9.34
CA LYS A 24 11.13 12.54 8.23
C LYS A 24 10.77 13.19 6.88
N GLN A 25 9.84 14.16 6.85
CA GLN A 25 9.34 14.83 5.63
C GLN A 25 8.78 13.86 4.58
N ILE A 26 8.19 12.75 5.03
CA ILE A 26 7.63 11.72 4.18
C ILE A 26 6.11 11.67 4.39
N LEU A 27 5.36 11.86 3.32
CA LEU A 27 3.89 11.85 3.33
C LEU A 27 3.37 10.65 2.53
N ILE A 28 2.55 9.83 3.19
CA ILE A 28 1.79 8.74 2.56
C ILE A 28 0.46 9.35 2.09
N ILE A 29 0.17 9.25 0.78
CA ILE A 29 -1.04 9.81 0.17
C ILE A 29 -1.89 8.63 -0.32
N GLY A 30 -2.69 8.04 0.57
CA GLY A 30 -3.56 6.91 0.23
C GLY A 30 -4.18 6.31 1.48
N GLY A 31 -5.51 6.14 1.47
CA GLY A 31 -6.28 5.59 2.58
C GLY A 31 -7.15 4.42 2.12
N VAL A 32 -6.91 3.27 2.72
CA VAL A 32 -7.92 2.30 3.16
C VAL A 32 -7.44 1.83 4.55
N GLY A 33 -8.37 1.54 5.46
CA GLY A 33 -8.13 1.41 6.89
C GLY A 33 -6.93 0.52 7.22
N VAL A 34 -5.97 1.07 7.97
CA VAL A 34 -4.85 0.32 8.52
C VAL A 34 -5.41 -0.75 9.47
N ILE A 35 -5.58 -1.96 8.98
CA ILE A 35 -5.94 -3.13 9.78
C ILE A 35 -4.87 -3.36 10.84
N LEU A 36 -5.24 -3.96 11.97
CA LEU A 36 -4.35 -4.12 13.13
C LEU A 36 -2.98 -4.75 12.79
N LEU A 37 -2.91 -5.58 11.76
CA LEU A 37 -1.69 -6.24 11.29
C LEU A 37 -0.72 -5.22 10.65
N GLU A 38 -1.22 -4.37 9.77
CA GLU A 38 -0.44 -3.31 9.13
C GLU A 38 0.11 -2.33 10.16
N GLN A 39 -0.67 -1.99 11.20
CA GLN A 39 -0.20 -1.11 12.29
C GLN A 39 1.04 -1.67 12.99
N LYS A 40 1.11 -3.00 13.19
CA LYS A 40 2.26 -3.66 13.80
C LYS A 40 3.49 -3.67 12.88
N ILE A 41 3.30 -3.92 11.58
CA ILE A 41 4.38 -3.81 10.59
C ILE A 41 4.91 -2.36 10.56
N PHE A 42 4.01 -1.38 10.52
CA PHE A 42 4.40 0.03 10.58
C PHE A 42 5.18 0.31 11.87
N HIS A 43 4.69 -0.08 13.04
CA HIS A 43 5.38 0.12 14.32
C HIS A 43 6.79 -0.52 14.34
N ARG A 44 6.96 -1.70 13.73
CA ARG A 44 8.25 -2.39 13.65
C ARG A 44 9.22 -1.72 12.66
N ASP A 45 8.72 -1.26 11.52
CA ASP A 45 9.55 -0.97 10.35
C ASP A 45 9.57 0.51 9.91
N HIS A 46 8.72 1.39 10.46
CA HIS A 46 8.67 2.83 10.08
C HIS A 46 10.01 3.56 10.31
N ASN A 47 10.77 3.12 11.31
CA ASN A 47 12.09 3.63 11.62
C ASN A 47 13.12 3.31 10.52
N LYS A 48 12.93 2.24 9.73
CA LYS A 48 13.80 1.83 8.61
C LYS A 48 13.67 2.71 7.38
N VAL A 49 12.59 3.48 7.26
CA VAL A 49 12.38 4.44 6.16
C VAL A 49 13.34 5.61 6.30
N LYS A 50 14.23 5.78 5.32
CA LYS A 50 15.26 6.84 5.28
C LYS A 50 15.17 7.72 4.03
N ASP A 51 14.54 7.23 2.98
CA ASP A 51 14.46 7.86 1.67
C ASP A 51 13.22 7.36 0.89
N MET A 52 13.04 7.85 -0.34
CA MET A 52 11.94 7.44 -1.21
C MET A 52 11.96 5.95 -1.58
N LYS A 53 13.14 5.33 -1.63
CA LYS A 53 13.28 3.92 -1.99
C LYS A 53 12.79 3.03 -0.85
N THR A 54 13.30 3.26 0.35
CA THR A 54 12.91 2.55 1.58
C THR A 54 11.47 2.83 1.98
N LEU A 55 10.94 4.02 1.67
CA LEU A 55 9.50 4.31 1.78
C LEU A 55 8.69 3.40 0.87
N LYS A 56 9.03 3.36 -0.42
CA LYS A 56 8.35 2.47 -1.38
C LYS A 56 8.44 1.02 -0.94
N GLU A 57 9.61 0.55 -0.50
CA GLU A 57 9.79 -0.82 -0.01
C GLU A 57 8.85 -1.14 1.16
N LEU A 58 8.68 -0.21 2.12
CA LEU A 58 7.72 -0.37 3.20
C LEU A 58 6.26 -0.35 2.72
N MET A 59 5.89 0.64 1.90
CA MET A 59 4.51 0.77 1.40
C MET A 59 4.09 -0.36 0.44
N ARG A 60 5.07 -1.01 -0.18
CA ARG A 60 4.89 -2.17 -1.06
C ARG A 60 5.25 -3.48 -0.35
N TYR A 61 5.34 -3.47 0.98
CA TYR A 61 5.73 -4.63 1.75
C TYR A 61 4.58 -5.64 1.82
N ASN A 62 4.83 -6.85 1.33
CA ASN A 62 4.02 -8.01 1.64
C ASN A 62 4.91 -9.25 1.61
N ASN A 63 5.07 -9.89 2.77
CA ASN A 63 5.94 -11.03 2.94
C ASN A 63 5.23 -12.24 3.55
N TYR A 64 3.92 -12.36 3.30
CA TYR A 64 3.05 -13.37 3.91
C TYR A 64 3.54 -14.82 3.78
N LYS A 65 4.24 -15.16 2.67
CA LYS A 65 4.79 -16.50 2.41
C LYS A 65 6.09 -16.82 3.14
N LYS A 66 6.86 -15.82 3.57
CA LYS A 66 8.15 -16.02 4.28
C LYS A 66 8.03 -15.76 5.77
N ASN A 67 6.87 -16.05 6.35
CA ASN A 67 6.61 -16.02 7.79
C ASN A 67 6.79 -14.64 8.45
N ASP A 68 6.31 -13.54 7.84
CA ASP A 68 6.10 -12.33 8.65
C ASP A 68 5.15 -12.70 9.80
N GLU A 69 5.58 -12.43 11.03
CA GLU A 69 4.84 -12.70 12.25
C GLU A 69 3.47 -12.03 12.28
N PHE A 70 3.32 -10.88 11.63
CA PHE A 70 2.05 -10.16 11.56
C PHE A 70 1.15 -10.62 10.42
N SER A 71 1.64 -11.44 9.49
CA SER A 71 0.79 -12.09 8.48
C SER A 71 0.29 -13.48 8.91
N ARG A 72 0.75 -14.00 10.06
CA ARG A 72 0.34 -15.31 10.60
C ARG A 72 -1.02 -15.24 11.30
N CYS A 73 -1.82 -16.29 11.13
CA CYS A 73 -3.09 -16.50 11.84
C CYS A 73 -3.27 -17.99 12.19
N LYS A 74 -4.19 -18.34 13.10
CA LYS A 74 -4.66 -19.72 13.35
C LYS A 74 -5.65 -20.12 12.25
N CYS A 75 -5.15 -20.06 11.03
CA CYS A 75 -5.85 -20.27 9.77
C CYS A 75 -5.17 -21.43 9.01
N GLN A 76 -5.80 -21.89 7.94
CA GLN A 76 -5.19 -22.84 6.99
C GLN A 76 -5.33 -22.27 5.59
N PRO A 77 -4.23 -21.89 4.90
CA PRO A 77 -2.82 -21.92 5.33
C PRO A 77 -2.56 -21.02 6.56
N PRO A 78 -1.45 -21.19 7.31
CA PRO A 78 -1.18 -20.51 8.59
C PRO A 78 -0.77 -19.03 8.44
N TYR A 79 -1.15 -18.41 7.33
CA TYR A 79 -0.87 -17.02 6.98
C TYR A 79 -1.95 -16.49 6.05
N THR A 80 -2.11 -15.17 6.02
CA THR A 80 -2.96 -14.47 5.04
C THR A 80 -2.14 -13.48 4.21
N ALA A 81 -2.41 -13.45 2.91
CA ALA A 81 -1.88 -12.46 1.98
C ALA A 81 -2.46 -11.04 2.21
N ASP A 82 -3.48 -10.92 3.06
CA ASP A 82 -4.04 -9.66 3.54
C ASP A 82 -3.24 -9.07 4.71
N GLY A 83 -2.28 -9.83 5.26
CA GLY A 83 -1.50 -9.42 6.44
C GLY A 83 -0.23 -8.61 6.14
N GLY A 84 -0.12 -8.01 4.95
CA GLY A 84 1.00 -7.13 4.55
C GLY A 84 0.55 -5.67 4.42
N ILE A 85 1.48 -4.72 4.32
CA ILE A 85 1.13 -3.31 4.04
C ILE A 85 0.51 -3.16 2.64
N SER A 86 1.01 -3.94 1.68
CA SER A 86 0.44 -4.00 0.33
C SER A 86 -0.30 -5.32 0.15
N THR A 87 -1.57 -5.36 0.52
CA THR A 87 -2.38 -6.57 0.58
C THR A 87 -2.59 -7.23 -0.78
N ARG A 88 -2.70 -8.57 -0.78
CA ARG A 88 -2.89 -9.44 -1.96
C ARG A 88 -3.91 -10.55 -1.66
N SER A 89 -5.10 -10.17 -1.22
CA SER A 89 -6.16 -11.14 -0.86
C SER A 89 -6.57 -12.04 -2.02
N ASP A 90 -6.33 -11.64 -3.26
CA ASP A 90 -6.49 -12.47 -4.46
C ASP A 90 -5.61 -13.74 -4.47
N LEU A 91 -4.51 -13.75 -3.69
CA LEU A 91 -3.60 -14.89 -3.57
C LEU A 91 -3.92 -15.85 -2.43
N ASN A 92 -4.94 -15.56 -1.64
CA ASN A 92 -5.43 -16.48 -0.61
C ASN A 92 -6.25 -17.61 -1.27
N PRO A 93 -6.16 -18.86 -0.80
CA PRO A 93 -6.97 -19.94 -1.33
C PRO A 93 -8.45 -19.76 -1.01
N LEU A 94 -9.31 -20.08 -1.98
CA LEU A 94 -10.77 -20.04 -1.84
C LEU A 94 -11.29 -20.98 -0.72
N ASN A 95 -10.64 -22.12 -0.55
CA ASN A 95 -10.99 -23.16 0.42
C ASN A 95 -10.16 -23.08 1.71
N GLY A 96 -9.56 -21.92 2.01
CA GLY A 96 -8.86 -21.70 3.27
C GLY A 96 -9.80 -21.60 4.46
N ASN A 97 -9.30 -21.92 5.65
CA ASN A 97 -9.96 -21.65 6.91
C ASN A 97 -9.36 -20.39 7.54
N TRP A 98 -10.18 -19.43 7.96
CA TRP A 98 -9.74 -18.11 8.38
C TRP A 98 -10.29 -17.76 9.76
N GLU A 99 -9.48 -17.10 10.61
CA GLU A 99 -9.95 -16.65 11.94
C GLU A 99 -11.06 -15.59 11.82
N LEU A 100 -10.91 -14.71 10.84
CA LEU A 100 -11.91 -13.71 10.47
C LEU A 100 -12.24 -13.90 8.98
N PRO A 101 -13.53 -13.79 8.58
CA PRO A 101 -13.93 -13.92 7.18
C PRO A 101 -13.13 -13.01 6.23
N ASP A 102 -12.81 -11.79 6.67
CA ASP A 102 -12.12 -10.79 5.86
C ASP A 102 -10.64 -11.12 5.59
N MET A 103 -10.04 -12.12 6.24
CA MET A 103 -8.66 -12.52 5.99
C MET A 103 -8.50 -13.41 4.75
N GLY A 104 -9.61 -13.89 4.18
CA GLY A 104 -9.59 -14.90 3.13
C GLY A 104 -9.38 -14.38 1.71
N PHE A 105 -9.80 -15.18 0.74
CA PHE A 105 -9.80 -14.78 -0.66
C PHE A 105 -10.79 -13.63 -0.90
N LYS A 106 -10.32 -12.55 -1.53
CA LYS A 106 -11.14 -11.41 -1.92
C LYS A 106 -10.64 -10.85 -3.25
N ASN A 107 -11.54 -10.30 -4.05
CA ASN A 107 -11.19 -9.37 -5.13
C ASN A 107 -10.84 -8.00 -4.53
N GLU A 108 -9.80 -7.98 -3.70
CA GLU A 108 -9.35 -6.83 -2.93
C GLU A 108 -7.84 -6.89 -2.76
N GLY A 109 -7.21 -5.73 -2.71
CA GLY A 109 -5.80 -5.58 -2.44
C GLY A 109 -5.39 -4.12 -2.51
N THR A 110 -4.14 -3.85 -2.16
CA THR A 110 -3.58 -2.51 -2.37
C THR A 110 -3.27 -2.29 -3.85
N ILE A 111 -3.94 -1.32 -4.47
CA ILE A 111 -3.91 -1.12 -5.93
C ILE A 111 -2.95 -0.02 -6.40
N ASP A 112 -2.27 0.69 -5.51
CA ASP A 112 -1.27 1.68 -5.92
C ASP A 112 -0.21 1.94 -4.83
N TYR A 113 0.75 2.78 -5.19
CA TYR A 113 1.60 3.51 -4.26
C TYR A 113 1.75 4.93 -4.77
N LYS A 114 1.69 5.89 -3.84
CA LYS A 114 1.94 7.32 -4.08
C LYS A 114 2.81 7.82 -2.93
N GLY A 115 4.07 8.11 -3.24
CA GLY A 115 5.02 8.62 -2.26
C GLY A 115 5.60 9.95 -2.68
N THR A 116 5.74 10.87 -1.73
CA THR A 116 6.43 12.14 -1.96
C THR A 116 7.39 12.47 -0.82
N ASN A 117 8.35 13.35 -1.12
CA ASN A 117 9.22 13.98 -0.14
C ASN A 117 9.16 15.50 -0.33
N TYR A 118 9.77 16.24 0.59
CA TYR A 118 9.76 17.71 0.52
C TYR A 118 10.21 18.29 -0.83
N LYS A 119 11.22 17.69 -1.50
CA LYS A 119 11.70 18.16 -2.81
C LYS A 119 10.65 17.97 -3.91
N LEU A 120 10.00 16.81 -3.95
CA LEU A 120 8.96 16.50 -4.93
C LEU A 120 7.67 17.28 -4.63
N PHE A 121 7.29 17.38 -3.36
CA PHE A 121 6.10 18.10 -2.92
C PHE A 121 6.11 19.58 -3.34
N LYS A 122 7.25 20.28 -3.20
CA LYS A 122 7.41 21.67 -3.69
C LYS A 122 7.21 21.83 -5.20
N GLN A 123 7.30 20.75 -5.95
CA GLN A 123 7.07 20.72 -7.40
C GLN A 123 5.70 20.15 -7.76
N PHE A 124 4.85 19.89 -6.75
CA PHE A 124 3.59 19.15 -6.85
C PHE A 124 3.77 17.73 -7.42
N ARG A 125 4.94 17.12 -7.25
CA ARG A 125 5.28 15.79 -7.79
C ARG A 125 5.23 14.72 -6.72
N PHE A 126 5.06 13.48 -7.17
CA PHE A 126 5.16 12.27 -6.36
C PHE A 126 5.60 11.10 -7.24
N GLU A 127 6.22 10.10 -6.62
CA GLU A 127 6.48 8.80 -7.25
C GLU A 127 5.23 7.94 -7.16
N VAL A 128 4.90 7.26 -8.26
CA VAL A 128 3.74 6.38 -8.36
C VAL A 128 4.10 4.99 -8.82
N ILE A 129 3.35 4.01 -8.35
CA ILE A 129 3.23 2.67 -8.95
C ILE A 129 1.74 2.36 -9.04
N GLY A 130 1.27 1.93 -10.21
CA GLY A 130 -0.08 1.42 -10.38
C GLY A 130 -0.13 -0.11 -10.23
N GLY A 131 -1.22 -0.61 -9.66
CA GLY A 131 -1.53 -2.03 -9.54
C GLY A 131 -1.10 -2.69 -8.23
N PRO A 132 -1.52 -3.96 -8.03
CA PRO A 132 -1.08 -4.80 -6.91
C PRO A 132 0.43 -4.99 -6.85
N ILE A 133 0.97 -5.24 -5.66
CA ILE A 133 2.41 -5.54 -5.50
C ILE A 133 2.78 -6.84 -6.22
N TYR A 134 3.94 -6.84 -6.88
CA TYR A 134 4.60 -8.03 -7.41
C TYR A 134 6.10 -8.01 -7.06
N GLY A 135 6.73 -9.17 -7.09
CA GLY A 135 8.11 -9.38 -6.67
C GLY A 135 8.26 -9.32 -5.15
N GLY A 136 9.22 -8.51 -4.69
CA GLY A 136 9.57 -8.41 -3.27
C GLY A 136 10.17 -9.70 -2.70
N SER A 137 10.34 -9.73 -1.38
CA SER A 137 10.97 -10.86 -0.68
C SER A 137 10.16 -12.16 -0.83
N SER A 138 8.83 -12.08 -0.94
CA SER A 138 7.95 -13.24 -1.12
C SER A 138 7.76 -13.69 -2.58
N ASN A 139 8.47 -13.08 -3.56
CA ASN A 139 8.36 -13.39 -4.98
C ASN A 139 6.89 -13.46 -5.47
N ILE A 140 6.13 -12.43 -5.10
CA ILE A 140 4.69 -12.34 -5.39
C ILE A 140 4.50 -12.21 -6.91
N PRO A 141 3.65 -13.02 -7.56
CA PRO A 141 3.42 -12.90 -8.99
C PRO A 141 2.67 -11.59 -9.32
N PRO A 142 2.93 -10.97 -10.49
CA PRO A 142 2.05 -9.92 -11.01
C PRO A 142 0.60 -10.40 -11.05
N PHE A 143 -0.33 -9.52 -10.71
CA PHE A 143 -1.75 -9.81 -10.85
C PHE A 143 -2.09 -9.89 -12.35
N ASN A 144 -2.85 -10.91 -12.73
CA ASN A 144 -3.24 -11.18 -14.10
C ASN A 144 -4.72 -11.58 -14.14
N TRP A 145 -5.53 -10.80 -14.87
CA TRP A 145 -6.97 -11.06 -15.06
C TRP A 145 -7.26 -12.39 -15.78
N GLU A 146 -6.34 -12.90 -16.61
CA GLU A 146 -6.48 -14.21 -17.28
C GLU A 146 -6.07 -15.39 -16.40
N ASN A 147 -5.28 -15.15 -15.35
CA ASN A 147 -4.75 -16.19 -14.47
C ASN A 147 -5.07 -15.88 -13.00
N THR A 148 -6.35 -15.64 -12.74
CA THR A 148 -6.90 -15.40 -11.40
C THR A 148 -8.14 -16.27 -11.19
N THR A 149 -8.45 -16.57 -9.94
CA THR A 149 -9.70 -17.23 -9.54
C THR A 149 -10.88 -16.25 -9.42
N ILE A 150 -10.64 -14.95 -9.62
CA ILE A 150 -11.67 -13.92 -9.65
C ILE A 150 -12.43 -14.03 -10.98
N ASN A 151 -13.64 -14.59 -10.91
CA ASN A 151 -14.49 -14.82 -12.07
C ASN A 151 -15.63 -13.80 -12.14
N ASN A 152 -16.18 -13.60 -13.34
CA ASN A 152 -17.38 -12.79 -13.59
C ASN A 152 -17.29 -11.32 -13.15
N VAL A 153 -16.08 -10.74 -13.11
CA VAL A 153 -15.86 -9.32 -12.80
C VAL A 153 -15.54 -8.57 -14.08
N LEU A 154 -16.30 -7.51 -14.36
CA LEU A 154 -16.04 -6.62 -15.48
C LEU A 154 -14.83 -5.72 -15.18
N HIS A 155 -13.88 -5.66 -16.09
CA HIS A 155 -12.63 -4.88 -15.95
C HIS A 155 -12.25 -4.21 -17.28
N TYR A 156 -13.24 -3.67 -17.98
CA TYR A 156 -13.03 -2.98 -19.27
C TYR A 156 -12.03 -1.84 -19.16
N GLY A 157 -11.10 -1.78 -20.12
CA GLY A 157 -10.05 -0.75 -20.15
C GLY A 157 -8.91 -0.98 -19.18
N GLN A 158 -8.96 -2.02 -18.34
CA GLN A 158 -7.83 -2.40 -17.51
C GLN A 158 -6.82 -3.24 -18.30
N PRO A 159 -5.52 -3.16 -17.98
CA PRO A 159 -4.52 -4.09 -18.49
C PRO A 159 -4.82 -5.51 -18.01
N ILE A 160 -4.57 -6.51 -18.87
CA ILE A 160 -4.66 -7.93 -18.49
C ILE A 160 -3.66 -8.26 -17.37
N ILE A 161 -2.40 -7.82 -17.52
CA ILE A 161 -1.33 -8.03 -16.54
C ILE A 161 -0.95 -6.70 -15.88
N TRP A 162 -1.02 -6.65 -14.56
CA TRP A 162 -0.61 -5.50 -13.76
C TRP A 162 0.84 -5.62 -13.33
N LYS A 163 1.75 -5.17 -14.21
CA LYS A 163 3.20 -5.20 -13.99
C LYS A 163 3.85 -3.86 -14.35
N PHE A 164 3.50 -2.82 -13.58
CA PHE A 164 3.97 -1.46 -13.81
C PHE A 164 5.23 -1.13 -13.01
N ASN A 165 6.21 -0.51 -13.68
CA ASN A 165 7.35 0.10 -13.02
C ASN A 165 6.96 1.43 -12.37
N ASN A 166 7.74 1.85 -11.38
CA ASN A 166 7.55 3.15 -10.76
C ASN A 166 7.96 4.29 -11.70
N PHE A 167 7.28 5.43 -11.59
CA PHE A 167 7.68 6.67 -12.26
C PHE A 167 7.33 7.89 -11.42
N THR A 168 8.00 9.02 -11.67
CA THR A 168 7.66 10.30 -11.04
C THR A 168 6.72 11.08 -11.94
N ILE A 169 5.61 11.57 -11.37
CA ILE A 169 4.66 12.41 -12.10
C ILE A 169 5.37 13.68 -12.60
N LYS A 170 5.16 14.01 -13.88
CA LYS A 170 5.57 15.26 -14.50
C LYS A 170 4.32 15.97 -15.01
N TRP A 171 4.04 17.15 -14.47
CA TRP A 171 2.98 18.01 -14.99
C TRP A 171 3.36 18.53 -16.38
N LYS A 172 2.42 18.46 -17.33
CA LYS A 172 2.60 19.03 -18.67
C LYS A 172 2.35 20.54 -18.69
N THR A 173 1.53 21.04 -17.76
CA THR A 173 1.22 22.45 -17.64
C THR A 173 2.41 23.19 -17.05
N LYS A 174 2.94 24.17 -17.78
CA LYS A 174 3.86 25.16 -17.21
C LYS A 174 3.05 25.98 -16.20
N LEU A 175 3.49 26.01 -14.95
CA LEU A 175 2.96 26.95 -13.97
C LEU A 175 3.62 28.29 -14.27
N ASP A 176 3.13 28.98 -15.29
CA ASP A 176 3.53 30.36 -15.53
C ASP A 176 2.92 31.20 -14.39
N ASN A 177 3.79 31.78 -13.55
CA ASN A 177 3.45 32.77 -12.53
C ASN A 177 2.30 32.41 -11.58
N ILE A 178 2.47 31.37 -10.77
CA ILE A 178 1.63 31.21 -9.57
C ILE A 178 2.49 31.47 -8.32
N ILE A 179 2.46 32.75 -7.93
CA ILE A 179 2.88 33.41 -6.68
C ILE A 179 4.38 33.36 -6.36
#